data_AF-A0A7S1Z8W6-F1
#
_entry.id   AF-A0A7S1Z8W6-F1
#
_cell.length_a   1.000
_cell.length_b   1.000
_cell.length_c   1.000
_cell.angle_alpha   90.00
_cell.angle_beta   90.00
_cell.angle_gamma   90.00
#
_symmetry.space_group_name_H-M   'P 1'
#
loop_
_entity.id
_entity.type
_entity.pdbx_description
1 polymer ?
#
loop_
_entity_poly.entity_id
_entity_poly.type
_entity_poly.pdbx_seq_one_letter_code
_entity_poly.pdbx_strand_id
1 'polypeptide(L)'
;LTQIIPDLKKVINQSTEHVKTSDDTTSDARQAQFNYAFRVFVRTMSSHFSPLVLCLDDLQWADTSSLNIIELLLSDEQNKCSFMIIGCYRSNEVNGMHIFSASLASLSEM
;
A
#
# COMPACT_ATOMS: atom_id res chain seq x y z
N LEU A 1 -7.46 6.87 1.33
CA LEU A 1 -6.33 7.30 0.47
C LEU A 1 -5.90 8.75 0.72
N THR A 2 -6.80 9.72 0.75
CA THR A 2 -6.46 11.16 0.97
C THR A 2 -5.82 11.48 2.32
N GLN A 3 -5.90 10.58 3.31
CA GLN A 3 -5.16 10.70 4.57
C GLN A 3 -3.68 10.30 4.44
N ILE A 4 -3.35 9.44 3.46
CA ILE A 4 -1.99 8.92 3.24
C ILE A 4 -1.28 9.71 2.14
N ILE A 5 -2.02 10.12 1.10
CA ILE A 5 -1.51 10.97 0.02
C ILE A 5 -2.36 12.25 0.03
N PRO A 6 -1.99 13.26 0.84
CA PRO A 6 -2.79 14.47 1.02
C PRO A 6 -3.03 15.24 -0.28
N ASP A 7 -2.07 15.21 -1.21
CA ASP A 7 -2.18 15.87 -2.51
C ASP A 7 -3.30 15.30 -3.39
N LEU A 8 -3.76 14.06 -3.14
CA LEU A 8 -4.94 13.53 -3.83
C LEU A 8 -6.19 14.37 -3.59
N LYS A 9 -6.27 15.13 -2.47
CA LYS A 9 -7.38 16.06 -2.22
C LYS A 9 -7.50 17.16 -3.26
N LYS A 10 -6.41 17.50 -3.97
CA LYS A 10 -6.39 18.52 -5.03
C LYS A 10 -6.91 17.98 -6.36
N VAL A 11 -6.82 16.66 -6.57
CA VAL A 11 -7.15 16.00 -7.85
C VAL A 11 -8.55 15.37 -7.80
N ILE A 12 -8.94 14.84 -6.63
CA ILE A 12 -10.28 14.29 -6.43
C ILE A 12 -11.24 15.48 -6.29
N ASN A 13 -12.14 15.65 -7.27
CA ASN A 13 -13.22 16.63 -7.17
C ASN A 13 -14.01 16.39 -5.88
N GLN A 14 -14.14 17.43 -5.06
CA GLN A 14 -14.92 17.40 -3.82
C GLN A 14 -16.44 17.18 -4.04
N SER A 15 -16.86 16.99 -5.29
CA SER A 15 -18.26 16.86 -5.72
C SER A 15 -18.90 15.52 -5.41
N THR A 16 -18.21 14.57 -4.78
CA THR A 16 -18.90 13.52 -4.03
C THR A 16 -19.38 14.13 -2.72
N GLU A 17 -20.53 14.81 -2.79
CA GLU A 17 -21.35 15.05 -1.60
C GLU A 17 -21.40 13.74 -0.83
N HIS A 18 -20.90 13.79 0.41
CA HIS A 18 -21.03 12.79 1.46
C HIS A 18 -21.83 11.56 1.02
N VAL A 19 -21.16 10.58 0.39
CA VAL A 19 -21.59 9.20 0.59
C VAL A 19 -21.44 9.03 2.09
N LYS A 20 -22.57 9.10 2.81
CA LYS A 20 -22.65 8.73 4.22
C LYS A 20 -22.13 7.29 4.26
N THR A 21 -20.84 7.12 4.52
CA THR A 21 -20.33 5.89 5.09
C THR A 21 -21.15 5.74 6.36
N SER A 22 -22.08 4.79 6.36
CA SER A 22 -22.74 4.39 7.58
C SER A 22 -21.63 4.10 8.59
N ASP A 23 -21.66 4.81 9.72
CA ASP A 23 -20.70 4.66 10.82
C ASP A 23 -20.65 3.22 11.38
N ASP A 24 -21.56 2.36 10.92
CA ASP A 24 -21.66 0.92 11.22
C ASP A 24 -20.71 0.00 10.42
N THR A 25 -19.76 0.54 9.65
CA THR A 25 -18.77 -0.32 8.98
C THR A 25 -17.75 -0.84 10.00
N THR A 26 -17.62 -2.17 10.09
CA THR A 26 -16.63 -2.84 10.95
C THR A 26 -15.20 -2.43 10.56
N SER A 27 -14.25 -2.60 11.48
CA SER A 27 -12.82 -2.34 11.21
C SER A 27 -12.34 -3.09 9.96
N ASP A 28 -12.74 -4.35 9.83
CA ASP A 28 -12.36 -5.21 8.70
C ASP A 28 -12.91 -4.70 7.37
N ALA A 29 -14.16 -4.22 7.36
CA ALA A 29 -14.76 -3.66 6.15
C ALA A 29 -14.00 -2.42 5.67
N ARG A 30 -13.58 -1.54 6.59
CA ARG A 30 -12.77 -0.36 6.24
C ARG A 30 -11.39 -0.74 5.71
N GLN A 31 -10.75 -1.76 6.29
CA GLN A 31 -9.46 -2.24 5.82
C GLN A 31 -9.56 -2.89 4.44
N ALA A 32 -10.60 -3.71 4.18
CA ALA A 32 -10.85 -4.30 2.87
C ALA A 32 -11.10 -3.22 1.80
N GLN A 33 -11.90 -2.19 2.12
CA GLN A 33 -12.14 -1.05 1.23
C GLN A 33 -10.85 -0.28 0.95
N PHE A 34 -10.03 -0.04 1.98
CA PHE A 34 -8.75 0.62 1.82
C PHE A 34 -7.80 -0.18 0.91
N ASN A 35 -7.65 -1.48 1.17
CA ASN A 35 -6.81 -2.38 0.38
C ASN A 35 -7.23 -2.41 -1.09
N TYR A 36 -8.54 -2.51 -1.35
CA TYR A 36 -9.08 -2.46 -2.71
C TYR A 36 -8.79 -1.12 -3.38
N ALA A 37 -9.08 -0.01 -2.70
CA ALA A 37 -8.84 1.33 -3.25
C ALA A 37 -7.37 1.55 -3.57
N PHE A 38 -6.45 1.07 -2.73
CA PHE A 38 -5.02 1.23 -2.95
C PHE A 38 -4.50 0.39 -4.11
N ARG A 39 -4.97 -0.86 -4.27
CA ARG A 39 -4.70 -1.68 -5.46
C ARG A 39 -5.16 -0.99 -6.74
N VAL A 40 -6.41 -0.50 -6.76
CA VAL A 40 -6.95 0.22 -7.92
C VAL A 40 -6.11 1.45 -8.23
N PHE A 41 -5.74 2.23 -7.20
CA PHE A 41 -4.88 3.39 -7.37
C PHE A 41 -3.54 3.03 -8.03
N VAL A 42 -2.83 2.02 -7.53
CA VAL A 42 -1.54 1.58 -8.09
C VAL A 42 -1.70 1.04 -9.52
N ARG A 43 -2.74 0.26 -9.81
CA ARG A 43 -3.06 -0.21 -11.18
C ARG A 43 -3.28 0.96 -12.13
N THR A 44 -4.08 1.95 -11.73
CA THR A 44 -4.34 3.13 -12.55
C THR A 44 -3.07 3.95 -12.77
N MET A 45 -2.22 4.10 -11.75
CA MET A 45 -0.95 4.82 -11.91
C MET A 45 0.00 4.06 -12.83
N SER A 46 0.17 2.75 -12.62
CA SER A 46 1.06 1.92 -13.44
C SER A 46 0.59 1.76 -14.89
N SER A 47 -0.71 1.86 -15.17
CA SER A 47 -1.22 1.85 -16.55
C SER A 47 -0.87 3.12 -17.32
N HIS A 48 -0.73 4.27 -16.64
CA HIS A 48 -0.38 5.54 -17.26
C HIS A 48 1.12 5.84 -17.22
N PHE A 49 1.83 5.36 -16.19
CA PHE A 49 3.23 5.66 -15.90
C PHE A 49 4.07 4.40 -15.79
N SER A 50 4.15 3.60 -16.86
CA SER A 50 4.88 2.33 -16.87
C SER A 50 6.36 2.50 -17.27
N PRO A 51 7.34 1.97 -16.50
CA PRO A 51 7.16 1.24 -15.24
C PRO A 51 6.93 2.19 -14.06
N LEU A 52 6.00 1.81 -13.17
CA LEU A 52 5.77 2.54 -11.92
C LEU A 52 6.74 2.01 -10.86
N VAL A 53 7.56 2.90 -10.29
CA VAL A 53 8.50 2.57 -9.21
C VAL A 53 8.07 3.27 -7.93
N LEU A 54 7.81 2.51 -6.87
CA LEU A 54 7.52 3.00 -5.53
C LEU A 54 8.77 2.85 -4.64
N CYS A 55 9.37 3.97 -4.24
CA CYS A 55 10.50 3.98 -3.31
C CYS A 55 9.99 4.21 -1.88
N LEU A 56 10.35 3.30 -0.97
CA LEU A 56 9.99 3.33 0.45
C LEU A 56 11.26 3.42 1.29
N ASP A 57 11.32 4.41 2.17
CA ASP A 57 12.44 4.60 3.10
C ASP A 57 12.04 4.22 4.54
N ASP A 58 13.04 4.02 5.39
CA ASP A 58 12.90 3.69 6.81
C ASP A 58 11.95 2.49 7.09
N LEU A 59 12.02 1.44 6.28
CA LEU A 59 11.15 0.25 6.43
C LEU A 59 11.31 -0.46 7.79
N GLN A 60 12.43 -0.25 8.50
CA GLN A 60 12.59 -0.76 9.86
C GLN A 60 11.57 -0.20 10.86
N TRP A 61 10.90 0.92 10.56
CA TRP A 61 9.84 1.50 11.41
C TRP A 61 8.43 1.19 10.92
N ALA A 62 8.28 0.42 9.84
CA ALA A 62 6.98 0.03 9.32
C ALA A 62 6.28 -0.92 10.30
N ASP A 63 5.00 -0.64 10.57
CA ASP A 63 4.14 -1.57 11.31
C ASP A 63 3.64 -2.71 10.40
N THR A 64 3.01 -3.71 11.02
CA THR A 64 2.47 -4.87 10.28
C THR A 64 1.46 -4.46 9.21
N SER A 65 0.62 -3.45 9.48
CA SER A 65 -0.38 -2.99 8.51
C SER A 65 0.27 -2.39 7.27
N SER A 66 1.36 -1.63 7.45
CA SER A 66 2.14 -1.03 6.36
C SER A 66 2.86 -2.10 5.53
N LEU A 67 3.43 -3.11 6.18
CA LEU A 67 4.11 -4.22 5.48
C LEU A 67 3.12 -5.10 4.71
N ASN A 68 1.94 -5.38 5.28
CA ASN A 68 0.88 -6.11 4.59
C ASN A 68 0.44 -5.41 3.29
N ILE A 69 0.53 -4.09 3.21
CA ILE A 69 0.22 -3.35 1.99
C ILE A 69 1.25 -3.65 0.88
N ILE A 70 2.53 -3.81 1.22
CA ILE A 70 3.57 -4.18 0.26
C ILE A 70 3.25 -5.55 -0.35
N GLU A 71 2.98 -6.54 0.50
CA GLU A 71 2.56 -7.89 0.09
C GLU A 71 1.28 -7.86 -0.75
N LEU A 72 0.29 -7.08 -0.33
CA LEU A 72 -0.97 -6.87 -1.05
C LEU A 72 -0.76 -6.33 -2.47
N LEU A 73 0.19 -5.41 -2.67
CA LEU A 73 0.47 -4.82 -3.97
C LEU A 73 1.29 -5.75 -4.87
N LEU A 74 2.27 -6.47 -4.31
CA LEU A 74 3.12 -7.39 -5.07
C LEU A 74 2.38 -8.68 -5.48
N SER A 75 1.43 -9.14 -4.65
CA SER A 75 0.55 -10.29 -4.96
C SER A 75 -0.60 -9.96 -5.92
N ASP A 76 -0.66 -8.75 -6.48
CA ASP A 76 -1.79 -8.31 -7.27
C ASP A 76 -1.70 -8.76 -8.75
N GLU A 77 -2.15 -9.99 -9.02
CA GLU A 77 -2.16 -10.58 -10.36
C GLU A 77 -3.01 -9.81 -11.39
N GLN A 78 -3.92 -8.95 -10.92
CA GLN A 78 -4.75 -8.13 -11.81
C GLN A 78 -3.99 -6.90 -12.32
N ASN A 79 -2.88 -6.53 -11.68
CA ASN A 79 -1.99 -5.52 -12.22
C ASN A 79 -1.16 -6.14 -13.36
N LYS A 80 -1.49 -5.79 -14.60
CA LYS A 80 -0.78 -6.28 -15.80
C LYS A 80 0.37 -5.38 -16.22
N CYS A 81 0.57 -4.24 -15.56
CA CYS A 81 1.60 -3.26 -15.89
C CYS A 81 2.85 -3.47 -15.04
N SER A 82 4.00 -3.02 -15.53
CA SER A 82 5.26 -3.12 -14.79
C SER A 82 5.22 -2.24 -13.55
N PHE A 83 5.34 -2.88 -12.39
CA PHE A 83 5.38 -2.24 -11.08
C PHE A 83 6.57 -2.78 -10.28
N MET A 84 7.32 -1.88 -9.64
CA MET A 84 8.48 -2.23 -8.82
C MET A 84 8.45 -1.46 -7.50
N ILE A 85 8.84 -2.13 -6.43
CA ILE A 85 9.05 -1.50 -5.11
C ILE A 85 10.55 -1.53 -4.81
N ILE A 86 11.09 -0.38 -4.41
CA ILE A 86 12.45 -0.25 -3.87
C ILE A 86 12.31 0.11 -2.39
N GLY A 87 12.91 -0.70 -1.52
CA GLY A 87 12.87 -0.51 -0.07
C GLY A 87 14.25 -0.25 0.51
N CYS A 88 14.36 0.76 1.38
CA CYS A 88 15.55 1.03 2.18
C CYS A 88 15.27 0.72 3.65
N TYR A 89 16.22 0.07 4.32
CA TYR A 89 16.18 -0.16 5.76
C TYR A 89 17.57 -0.19 6.39
N ARG A 90 17.64 0.05 7.70
CA ARG A 90 18.87 -0.05 8.48
C ARG A 90 19.04 -1.47 9.03
N SER A 91 20.04 -2.19 8.55
CA SER A 91 20.29 -3.60 8.92
C SER A 91 20.60 -3.81 10.41
N ASN A 92 21.13 -2.80 11.10
CA ASN A 92 21.39 -2.84 12.53
C ASN A 92 20.13 -2.68 13.41
N GLU A 93 19.01 -2.23 12.84
CA GLU A 93 17.72 -2.07 13.55
C GLU A 93 16.76 -3.24 13.30
N VAL A 94 17.06 -4.09 12.32
CA VAL A 94 16.23 -5.23 11.92
C VAL A 94 16.93 -6.53 12.34
N ASN A 95 16.52 -7.08 13.49
CA ASN A 95 17.01 -8.37 13.98
C ASN A 95 16.13 -9.55 13.51
N GLY A 96 16.54 -10.78 13.81
CA GLY A 96 15.81 -11.98 13.39
C GLY A 96 14.38 -12.12 13.95
N MET A 97 14.03 -11.37 15.00
CA MET A 97 12.68 -11.34 15.59
C MET A 97 11.85 -10.13 15.12
N HIS A 98 12.41 -9.28 14.27
CA HIS A 98 11.75 -8.09 13.78
C HIS A 98 10.65 -8.44 12.77
N ILE A 99 9.51 -7.73 12.83
CA ILE A 99 8.35 -8.00 11.96
C ILE A 99 8.73 -7.88 10.48
N PHE A 100 9.56 -6.89 10.15
CA PHE A 100 10.07 -6.72 8.78
C PHE A 100 10.88 -7.94 8.28
N SER A 101 11.63 -8.62 9.14
CA SER A 101 12.37 -9.83 8.77
C SER A 101 11.43 -10.96 8.35
N ALA A 102 10.29 -11.11 9.02
CA ALA A 102 9.27 -12.08 8.66
C ALA A 102 8.61 -11.74 7.30
N SER A 103 8.26 -10.47 7.06
CA SER A 103 7.74 -10.04 5.76
C SER A 103 8.74 -10.23 4.63
N LEU A 104 10.03 -9.95 4.84
CA LEU A 104 11.07 -10.21 3.84
C LEU A 104 11.17 -11.69 3.47
N ALA A 105 11.08 -12.59 4.45
CA ALA A 105 11.06 -14.03 4.21
C ALA A 105 9.84 -14.42 3.35
N SER A 106 8.64 -13.96 3.73
CA SER A 106 7.41 -14.22 2.97
C SER A 106 7.51 -13.73 1.52
N LEU A 107 8.07 -12.54 1.30
CA LEU A 107 8.24 -11.97 -0.05
C LEU A 107 9.28 -12.72 -0.89
N SER A 108 10.28 -13.35 -0.27
CA SER A 108 11.30 -14.14 -0.99
C SER A 108 10.81 -15.50 -1.46
N GLU A 109 9.70 -15.99 -0.89
CA GLU A 109 9.08 -17.28 -1.24
C GLU A 109 7.97 -17.16 -2.30
N MET A 110 7.56 -15.94 -2.67
CA MET A 110 6.56 -15.65 -3.71
C MET A 110 7.13 -15.78 -5.12
#